data_AF-A0AAP0S914-F1
#
_entry.id   AF-A0AAP0S914-F1
#
_cell.length_a   1.000
_cell.length_b   1.000
_cell.length_c   1.000
_cell.angle_alpha   90.00
_cell.angle_beta   90.00
_cell.angle_gamma   90.00
#
_symmetry.space_group_name_H-M   'P 1'
#
loop_
_entity.id
_entity.type
_entity.pdbx_description
1 polymer ?
#
loop_
_entity_poly.entity_id
_entity_poly.type
_entity_poly.pdbx_seq_one_letter_code
_entity_poly.pdbx_strand_id
1 'polypeptide(L)'
;MSDGGITVLDGTHLLAIDLSLPESDFPITGAQVLELAESRASSALFGLSLPENLKSSALKRLNLDDEVSFRYDPLVVSILDGNTLRLFLEDEDDFAMLAENLFTDLDTDDKGKISKSEIQNALVHMGVEMGIPPFSEFPLLNDILKKHGAEGKGELGQAQFAELLQPILQELADALTENHVVVIQNVKIINGSKLRKLLVDEKQLNDVIEKIWQEKHCGNDGQRSTELIRGYLEKNGKELGLPPSEANEAVVLLYDAVFADVDSKKSAVELEKDEFGGFVKEILQNFSEQLEANPVFHDLDN
;
A
#
# COMPACT_ATOMS: atom_id res chain seq x y z
N MET A 1 -27.41 -11.37 47.50
CA MET A 1 -27.83 -10.36 46.52
C MET A 1 -26.64 -10.13 45.63
N SER A 2 -26.72 -10.59 44.37
CA SER A 2 -25.66 -10.40 43.39
C SER A 2 -25.59 -8.91 43.07
N ASP A 3 -24.45 -8.31 43.37
CA ASP A 3 -24.13 -6.91 43.12
C ASP A 3 -24.12 -6.67 41.60
N GLY A 4 -25.29 -6.36 41.05
CA GLY A 4 -25.48 -6.01 39.65
C GLY A 4 -25.01 -4.60 39.40
N GLY A 5 -23.72 -4.35 39.63
CA GLY A 5 -23.07 -3.07 39.38
C GLY A 5 -23.00 -2.82 37.87
N ILE A 6 -23.43 -1.64 37.43
CA ILE A 6 -23.19 -1.19 36.06
C ILE A 6 -21.70 -0.90 35.93
N THR A 7 -21.00 -1.68 35.10
CA THR A 7 -19.61 -1.40 34.73
C THR A 7 -19.59 -0.46 33.53
N VAL A 8 -18.96 0.70 33.68
CA VAL A 8 -18.77 1.65 32.58
C VAL A 8 -17.48 1.28 31.85
N LEU A 9 -17.56 1.09 30.53
CA LEU A 9 -16.42 0.83 29.66
C LEU A 9 -16.05 2.14 28.94
N ASP A 10 -15.05 2.84 29.47
CA ASP A 10 -14.58 4.14 28.96
C ASP A 10 -13.36 4.03 28.01
N GLY A 11 -12.94 2.79 27.69
CA GLY A 11 -11.80 2.51 26.83
C GLY A 11 -10.48 2.25 27.56
N THR A 12 -10.40 2.51 28.87
CA THR A 12 -9.17 2.21 29.66
C THR A 12 -8.74 0.74 29.57
N HIS A 13 -9.71 -0.17 29.49
CA HIS A 13 -9.44 -1.60 29.41
C HIS A 13 -8.83 -2.01 28.06
N LEU A 14 -9.14 -1.27 26.98
CA LEU A 14 -8.55 -1.48 25.66
C LEU A 14 -7.13 -0.93 25.57
N LEU A 15 -6.83 0.17 26.27
CA LEU A 15 -5.49 0.78 26.28
C LEU A 15 -4.42 -0.11 26.94
N ALA A 16 -4.83 -1.01 27.83
CA ALA A 16 -3.92 -1.92 28.54
C ALA A 16 -3.68 -3.25 27.81
N ILE A 17 -4.29 -3.45 26.64
CA ILE A 17 -4.15 -4.68 25.86
C ILE A 17 -2.76 -4.73 25.23
N ASP A 18 -2.11 -5.89 25.30
CA ASP A 18 -0.94 -6.17 24.49
C ASP A 18 -1.34 -6.26 23.01
N LEU A 19 -0.76 -5.38 22.19
CA LEU A 19 -1.03 -5.29 20.76
C LEU A 19 0.02 -6.01 19.91
N SER A 20 0.98 -6.70 20.53
CA SER A 20 2.02 -7.46 19.81
C SER A 20 1.43 -8.52 18.89
N LEU A 21 1.96 -8.67 17.68
CA LEU A 21 1.59 -9.80 16.83
C LEU A 21 2.38 -11.04 17.25
N PRO A 22 1.79 -12.25 17.17
CA PRO A 22 2.54 -13.47 17.43
C PRO A 22 3.65 -13.65 16.39
N GLU A 23 4.83 -14.06 16.84
CA GLU A 23 5.93 -14.44 15.93
C GLU A 23 5.47 -15.59 15.02
N SER A 24 5.60 -15.37 13.71
CA SER A 24 5.14 -16.29 12.68
C SER A 24 6.10 -16.25 11.50
N ASP A 25 6.59 -17.40 11.07
CA ASP A 25 7.38 -17.53 9.83
C ASP A 25 6.53 -17.32 8.56
N PHE A 26 5.20 -17.23 8.71
CA PHE A 26 4.24 -17.06 7.63
C PHE A 26 3.62 -15.66 7.60
N PRO A 27 3.27 -15.13 6.41
CA PRO A 27 2.57 -13.86 6.28
C PRO A 27 1.24 -13.88 7.07
N ILE A 28 1.02 -12.87 7.91
CA ILE A 28 -0.22 -12.73 8.66
C ILE A 28 -1.28 -12.12 7.73
N THR A 29 -2.42 -12.80 7.60
CA THR A 29 -3.58 -12.31 6.85
C THR A 29 -4.43 -11.36 7.69
N GLY A 30 -5.17 -10.45 7.07
CA GLY A 30 -6.11 -9.59 7.80
C GLY A 30 -7.20 -10.38 8.55
N ALA A 31 -7.55 -11.59 8.08
CA ALA A 31 -8.43 -12.50 8.83
C ALA A 31 -7.83 -12.91 10.18
N GLN A 32 -6.53 -13.24 10.22
CA GLN A 32 -5.83 -13.58 11.47
C GLN A 32 -5.71 -12.37 12.39
N VAL A 33 -5.45 -11.17 11.84
CA VAL A 33 -5.42 -9.93 12.63
C VAL A 33 -6.79 -9.64 13.25
N LEU A 34 -7.88 -9.80 12.50
CA LEU A 34 -9.24 -9.62 13.02
C LEU A 34 -9.57 -10.60 14.14
N GLU A 35 -9.23 -11.88 13.97
CA GLU A 35 -9.48 -12.90 14.99
C GLU A 35 -8.71 -12.60 16.28
N LEU A 36 -7.44 -12.17 16.15
CA LEU A 36 -6.63 -11.77 17.29
C LEU A 36 -7.20 -10.54 17.99
N ALA A 37 -7.60 -9.51 17.23
CA ALA A 37 -8.20 -8.29 17.75
C ALA A 37 -9.52 -8.58 18.47
N GLU A 38 -10.38 -9.41 17.89
CA GLU A 38 -11.66 -9.83 18.48
C GLU A 38 -11.45 -10.60 19.78
N SER A 39 -10.53 -11.55 19.78
CA SER A 39 -10.18 -12.36 20.95
C SER A 39 -9.64 -11.50 22.11
N ARG A 40 -8.75 -10.56 21.80
CA ARG A 40 -8.15 -9.66 22.80
C ARG A 40 -9.15 -8.63 23.32
N ALA A 41 -9.96 -8.03 22.44
CA ALA A 41 -11.03 -7.12 22.84
C ALA A 41 -12.06 -7.84 23.69
N SER A 42 -12.47 -9.06 23.31
CA SER A 42 -13.38 -9.89 24.10
C SER A 42 -12.82 -10.19 25.49
N SER A 43 -11.55 -10.53 25.58
CA SER A 43 -10.90 -10.75 26.88
C SER A 43 -10.88 -9.49 27.75
N ALA A 44 -10.62 -8.32 27.17
CA ALA A 44 -10.56 -7.05 27.89
C ALA A 44 -11.93 -6.45 28.23
N LEU A 45 -12.94 -6.72 27.41
CA LEU A 45 -14.31 -6.20 27.54
C LEU A 45 -15.26 -7.22 28.15
N PHE A 46 -14.75 -8.17 28.95
CA PHE A 46 -15.55 -9.13 29.71
C PHE A 46 -16.47 -10.01 28.85
N GLY A 47 -15.97 -10.45 27.69
CA GLY A 47 -16.69 -11.30 26.73
C GLY A 47 -17.45 -10.55 25.65
N LEU A 48 -17.40 -9.21 25.63
CA LEU A 48 -18.04 -8.40 24.59
C LEU A 48 -17.17 -8.34 23.33
N SER A 49 -17.81 -8.37 22.16
CA SER A 49 -17.13 -8.24 20.87
C SER A 49 -16.40 -6.90 20.72
N LEU A 50 -15.44 -6.83 19.78
CA LEU A 50 -14.80 -5.57 19.42
C LEU A 50 -15.88 -4.58 18.93
N PRO A 51 -15.97 -3.35 19.48
CA PRO A 51 -16.97 -2.39 19.04
C PRO A 51 -16.85 -2.06 17.55
N GLU A 52 -17.95 -2.19 16.81
CA GLU A 52 -18.00 -2.01 15.35
C GLU A 52 -17.55 -0.62 14.89
N ASN A 53 -17.80 0.41 15.69
CA ASN A 53 -17.33 1.77 15.41
C ASN A 53 -15.79 1.86 15.49
N LEU A 54 -15.14 1.16 16.42
CA LEU A 54 -13.68 1.13 16.51
C LEU A 54 -13.09 0.34 15.35
N LYS A 55 -13.68 -0.81 15.03
CA LYS A 55 -13.32 -1.63 13.87
C LYS A 55 -13.43 -0.84 12.56
N SER A 56 -14.56 -0.21 12.32
CA SER A 56 -14.81 0.62 11.13
C SER A 56 -13.85 1.81 11.06
N SER A 57 -13.57 2.48 12.19
CA SER A 57 -12.61 3.57 12.23
C SER A 57 -11.18 3.11 11.93
N ALA A 58 -10.78 1.93 12.41
CA ALA A 58 -9.48 1.35 12.11
C ALA A 58 -9.35 0.98 10.63
N LEU A 59 -10.35 0.31 10.06
CA LEU A 59 -10.36 -0.02 8.63
C LEU A 59 -10.30 1.22 7.74
N LYS A 60 -11.02 2.29 8.11
CA LYS A 60 -10.94 3.57 7.39
C LYS A 60 -9.56 4.23 7.44
N ARG A 61 -8.82 4.08 8.54
CA ARG A 61 -7.42 4.58 8.62
C ARG A 61 -6.49 3.82 7.69
N LEU A 62 -6.84 2.59 7.35
CA LEU A 62 -6.17 1.80 6.32
C LEU A 62 -6.76 2.05 4.91
N ASN A 63 -7.62 3.07 4.72
CA ASN A 63 -8.39 3.29 3.49
C ASN A 63 -9.14 2.04 2.96
N LEU A 64 -9.58 1.18 3.87
CA LEU A 64 -10.39 0.01 3.55
C LEU A 64 -11.87 0.30 3.78
N ASP A 65 -12.69 0.01 2.78
CA ASP A 65 -14.13 0.28 2.79
C ASP A 65 -14.91 -0.74 3.64
N ASP A 66 -14.41 -1.96 3.77
CA ASP A 66 -15.11 -3.05 4.45
C ASP A 66 -14.20 -4.17 5.00
N GLU A 67 -14.72 -4.93 5.97
CA GLU A 67 -14.01 -6.04 6.63
C GLU A 67 -13.71 -7.21 5.68
N VAL A 68 -14.57 -7.46 4.70
CA VAL A 68 -14.40 -8.58 3.76
C VAL A 68 -13.15 -8.34 2.92
N SER A 69 -12.95 -7.10 2.46
CA SER A 69 -11.73 -6.71 1.74
C SER A 69 -10.48 -6.90 2.62
N PHE A 70 -10.48 -6.42 3.87
CA PHE A 70 -9.36 -6.61 4.80
C PHE A 70 -9.01 -8.08 5.05
N ARG A 71 -10.01 -8.97 5.12
CA ARG A 71 -9.77 -10.40 5.39
C ARG A 71 -8.92 -11.08 4.33
N TYR A 72 -9.09 -10.69 3.07
CA TYR A 72 -8.50 -11.38 1.92
C TYR A 72 -7.35 -10.61 1.28
N ASP A 73 -7.24 -9.31 1.55
CA ASP A 73 -6.14 -8.51 1.05
C ASP A 73 -4.89 -8.76 1.93
N PRO A 74 -3.76 -9.17 1.34
CA PRO A 74 -2.51 -9.32 2.07
C PRO A 74 -2.06 -7.98 2.67
N LEU A 75 -1.56 -8.02 3.90
CA LEU A 75 -1.04 -6.85 4.60
C LEU A 75 0.47 -6.80 4.46
N VAL A 76 0.99 -5.66 4.03
CA VAL A 76 2.42 -5.38 4.06
C VAL A 76 2.71 -4.65 5.36
N VAL A 77 3.56 -5.25 6.19
CA VAL A 77 3.93 -4.70 7.49
C VAL A 77 5.43 -4.41 7.48
N SER A 78 5.80 -3.18 7.78
CA SER A 78 7.19 -2.75 7.94
C SER A 78 7.48 -2.58 9.42
N ILE A 79 8.52 -3.25 9.90
CA ILE A 79 9.04 -3.09 11.25
C ILE A 79 10.24 -2.15 11.17
N LEU A 80 10.12 -1.00 11.80
CA LEU A 80 11.16 0.02 11.86
C LEU A 80 11.88 -0.10 13.21
N ASP A 81 13.02 -0.77 13.21
CA ASP A 81 13.84 -1.07 14.40
C ASP A 81 15.20 -0.34 14.39
N GLY A 82 15.42 0.50 13.39
CA GLY A 82 16.65 1.27 13.19
C GLY A 82 17.75 0.55 12.41
N ASN A 83 17.60 -0.74 12.07
CA ASN A 83 18.63 -1.48 11.33
C ASN A 83 18.82 -0.93 9.91
N THR A 84 17.74 -0.58 9.21
CA THR A 84 17.82 0.05 7.87
C THR A 84 18.63 1.35 7.91
N LEU A 85 18.41 2.18 8.94
CA LEU A 85 19.17 3.43 9.11
C LEU A 85 20.64 3.16 9.40
N ARG A 86 20.95 2.13 10.19
CA ARG A 86 22.33 1.73 10.48
C ARG A 86 23.07 1.29 9.22
N LEU A 87 22.42 0.57 8.30
CA LEU A 87 23.04 0.19 7.02
C LEU A 87 23.53 1.42 6.24
N PHE A 88 22.76 2.51 6.19
CA PHE A 88 23.19 3.76 5.55
C PHE A 88 24.31 4.48 6.29
N LEU A 89 24.47 4.23 7.59
CA LEU A 89 25.45 4.90 8.46
C LEU A 89 26.73 4.09 8.65
N GLU A 90 26.77 2.83 8.20
CA GLU A 90 27.91 1.92 8.34
C GLU A 90 29.08 2.33 7.45
N ASP A 91 28.81 2.82 6.24
CA ASP A 91 29.80 3.30 5.28
C ASP A 91 29.66 4.82 5.07
N GLU A 92 30.79 5.53 5.19
CA GLU A 92 30.85 6.99 5.06
C GLU A 92 30.54 7.45 3.62
N ASP A 93 30.93 6.66 2.61
CA ASP A 93 30.67 6.97 1.21
C ASP A 93 29.18 6.76 0.87
N ASP A 94 28.54 5.71 1.41
CA ASP A 94 27.10 5.47 1.23
C ASP A 94 26.27 6.58 1.88
N PHE A 95 26.63 6.97 3.11
CA PHE A 95 25.99 8.10 3.77
C PHE A 95 26.19 9.40 3.00
N ALA A 96 27.40 9.66 2.51
CA ALA A 96 27.69 10.86 1.74
C ALA A 96 26.85 10.95 0.46
N MET A 97 26.70 9.84 -0.27
CA MET A 97 25.83 9.76 -1.45
C MET A 97 24.35 10.00 -1.11
N LEU A 98 23.85 9.40 -0.02
CA LEU A 98 22.48 9.62 0.44
C LEU A 98 22.25 11.10 0.79
N ALA A 99 23.14 11.70 1.58
CA ALA A 99 23.02 13.09 2.01
C ALA A 99 23.14 14.07 0.83
N GLU A 100 24.00 13.77 -0.15
CA GLU A 100 24.11 14.54 -1.40
C GLU A 100 22.81 14.49 -2.22
N ASN A 101 22.27 13.29 -2.47
CA ASN A 101 21.02 13.13 -3.22
C ASN A 101 19.87 13.89 -2.55
N LEU A 102 19.70 13.73 -1.23
CA LEU A 102 18.67 14.44 -0.47
C LEU A 102 18.85 15.97 -0.53
N PHE A 103 20.09 16.45 -0.45
CA PHE A 103 20.37 17.88 -0.53
C PHE A 103 19.99 18.45 -1.90
N THR A 104 20.38 17.76 -2.98
CA THR A 104 20.06 18.17 -4.35
C THR A 104 18.56 18.17 -4.61
N ASP A 105 17.83 17.18 -4.11
CA ASP A 105 16.37 17.10 -4.26
C ASP A 105 15.66 18.24 -3.50
N LEU A 106 16.21 18.69 -2.38
CA LEU A 106 15.64 19.77 -1.54
C LEU A 106 16.07 21.18 -1.99
N ASP A 107 17.25 21.34 -2.59
CA ASP A 107 17.72 22.62 -3.14
C ASP A 107 17.20 22.86 -4.56
N THR A 108 15.86 22.87 -4.71
CA THR A 108 15.20 22.96 -6.02
C THR A 108 15.51 24.24 -6.81
N ASP A 109 16.04 25.27 -6.14
CA ASP A 109 16.42 26.55 -6.74
C ASP A 109 17.94 26.65 -7.04
N ASP A 110 18.69 25.57 -6.83
CA ASP A 110 20.15 25.46 -7.03
C ASP A 110 20.93 26.61 -6.35
N LYS A 111 20.53 26.98 -5.13
CA LYS A 111 21.19 28.09 -4.39
C LYS A 111 22.50 27.65 -3.73
N GLY A 112 22.76 26.34 -3.67
CA GLY A 112 23.82 25.70 -2.90
C GLY A 112 23.56 25.72 -1.40
N LYS A 113 22.32 26.03 -0.97
CA LYS A 113 21.94 26.19 0.44
C LYS A 113 20.46 25.93 0.67
N ILE A 114 20.16 25.18 1.74
CA ILE A 114 18.79 24.90 2.19
C ILE A 114 18.58 25.36 3.64
N SER A 115 17.32 25.59 4.01
CA SER A 115 16.97 25.93 5.40
C SER A 115 17.20 24.72 6.31
N LYS A 116 17.59 24.92 7.58
CA LYS A 116 17.68 23.84 8.57
C LYS A 116 16.38 23.05 8.72
N SER A 117 15.23 23.72 8.55
CA SER A 117 13.91 23.07 8.55
C SER A 117 13.76 22.01 7.47
N GLU A 118 14.56 22.06 6.39
CA GLU A 118 14.54 21.04 5.33
C GLU A 118 15.05 19.68 5.80
N ILE A 119 15.73 19.59 6.95
CA ILE A 119 16.05 18.28 7.56
C ILE A 119 14.76 17.48 7.80
N GLN A 120 13.68 18.12 8.24
CA GLN A 120 12.41 17.42 8.43
C GLN A 120 11.88 16.87 7.10
N ASN A 121 11.96 17.67 6.03
CA ASN A 121 11.53 17.25 4.69
C ASN A 121 12.43 16.15 4.13
N ALA A 122 13.74 16.15 4.44
CA ALA A 122 14.65 15.06 4.10
C ALA A 122 14.22 13.75 4.75
N LEU A 123 13.84 13.77 6.03
CA LEU A 123 13.32 12.58 6.72
C LEU A 123 11.98 12.12 6.15
N VAL A 124 11.10 13.05 5.75
CA VAL A 124 9.85 12.72 5.03
C VAL A 124 10.16 12.08 3.69
N HIS A 125 11.14 12.60 2.94
CA HIS A 125 11.55 12.07 1.64
C HIS A 125 12.16 10.67 1.74
N MET A 126 12.94 10.40 2.80
CA MET A 126 13.42 9.06 3.13
C MET A 126 12.26 8.10 3.43
N GLY A 127 11.30 8.53 4.25
CA GLY A 127 10.06 7.78 4.50
C GLY A 127 10.25 6.39 5.10
N VAL A 128 9.15 5.63 5.14
CA VAL A 128 9.09 4.28 5.73
C VAL A 128 10.02 3.30 5.02
N GLU A 129 10.16 3.45 3.70
CA GLU A 129 11.03 2.59 2.87
C GLU A 129 12.50 2.67 3.29
N MET A 130 12.96 3.85 3.70
CA MET A 130 14.33 4.07 4.17
C MET A 130 14.47 3.95 5.69
N GLY A 131 13.44 3.47 6.39
CA GLY A 131 13.49 3.23 7.84
C GLY A 131 13.00 4.39 8.71
N ILE A 132 12.43 5.46 8.14
CA ILE A 132 11.92 6.60 8.91
C ILE A 132 10.44 6.38 9.25
N PRO A 133 10.06 6.38 10.54
CA PRO A 133 8.67 6.23 10.94
C PRO A 133 7.85 7.50 10.62
N PRO A 134 6.54 7.36 10.35
CA PRO A 134 5.65 8.51 10.25
C PRO A 134 5.67 9.34 11.53
N PHE A 135 5.74 10.67 11.42
CA PHE A 135 5.80 11.58 12.57
C PHE A 135 4.62 11.44 13.54
N SER A 136 3.45 11.00 13.05
CA SER A 136 2.27 10.73 13.88
C SER A 136 2.41 9.48 14.74
N GLU A 137 3.14 8.48 14.25
CA GLU A 137 3.33 7.19 14.92
C GLU A 137 4.58 7.19 15.81
N PHE A 138 5.52 8.13 15.60
CA PHE A 138 6.73 8.25 16.41
C PHE A 138 7.00 9.69 16.88
N PRO A 139 6.29 10.17 17.92
CA PRO A 139 6.44 11.54 18.42
C PRO A 139 7.87 11.90 18.87
N LEU A 140 8.65 10.91 19.33
CA LEU A 140 10.06 11.06 19.72
C LEU A 140 10.91 11.65 18.60
N LEU A 141 10.53 11.44 17.33
CA LEU A 141 11.23 12.04 16.19
C LEU A 141 11.31 13.56 16.28
N ASN A 142 10.24 14.22 16.72
CA ASN A 142 10.22 15.68 16.88
C ASN A 142 11.17 16.15 17.99
N ASP A 143 11.30 15.37 19.05
CA ASP A 143 12.20 15.69 20.16
C ASP A 143 13.67 15.54 19.75
N ILE A 144 13.98 14.52 18.92
CA ILE A 144 15.32 14.34 18.31
C ILE A 144 15.67 15.53 17.42
N LEU A 145 14.77 15.94 16.52
CA LEU A 145 14.98 17.09 15.65
C LEU A 145 15.24 18.39 16.45
N LYS A 146 14.47 18.60 17.51
CA LYS A 146 14.64 19.74 18.42
C LYS A 146 15.99 19.71 19.14
N LYS A 147 16.38 18.55 19.64
CA LYS A 147 17.64 18.34 20.37
C LYS A 147 18.85 18.69 19.50
N HIS A 148 18.83 18.32 18.23
CA HIS A 148 19.89 18.62 17.26
C HIS A 148 19.76 20.01 16.63
N GLY A 149 18.69 20.76 16.91
CA GLY A 149 18.51 22.13 16.44
C GLY A 149 18.13 22.24 14.96
N ALA A 150 17.38 21.25 14.45
CA ALA A 150 16.90 21.21 13.07
C ALA A 150 15.70 22.15 12.78
N GLU A 151 15.08 22.77 13.79
CA GLU A 151 13.92 23.68 13.62
C GLU A 151 14.29 25.16 13.34
N GLY A 152 15.57 25.44 13.06
CA GLY A 152 16.07 26.81 12.91
C GLY A 152 15.83 27.43 11.53
N LYS A 153 15.96 28.77 11.43
CA LYS A 153 15.99 29.51 10.15
C LYS A 153 17.39 29.64 9.52
N GLY A 154 18.36 28.91 10.05
CA GLY A 154 19.72 28.93 9.51
C GLY A 154 19.76 28.28 8.14
N GLU A 155 20.66 28.73 7.28
CA GLU A 155 20.96 28.05 6.02
C GLU A 155 22.10 27.06 6.23
N LEU A 156 22.03 25.92 5.56
CA LEU A 156 23.04 24.87 5.54
C LEU A 156 23.54 24.71 4.10
N GLY A 157 24.86 24.71 3.90
CA GLY A 157 25.43 24.11 2.70
C GLY A 157 25.44 22.57 2.79
N GLN A 158 25.72 21.90 1.69
CA GLN A 158 25.69 20.42 1.59
C GLN A 158 26.44 19.69 2.71
N ALA A 159 27.70 20.08 2.98
CA ALA A 159 28.48 19.45 4.05
C ALA A 159 27.85 19.67 5.45
N GLN A 160 27.31 20.87 5.70
CA GLN A 160 26.66 21.19 6.98
C GLN A 160 25.32 20.47 7.14
N PHE A 161 24.63 20.20 6.03
CA PHE A 161 23.44 19.38 6.01
C PHE A 161 23.77 17.93 6.39
N ALA A 162 24.79 17.32 5.78
CA ALA A 162 25.24 15.98 6.11
C ALA A 162 25.69 15.87 7.59
N GLU A 163 26.50 16.83 8.07
CA GLU A 163 26.96 16.91 9.47
C GLU A 163 25.80 17.01 10.47
N LEU A 164 24.68 17.64 10.09
CA LEU A 164 23.49 17.75 10.94
C LEU A 164 22.58 16.52 10.83
N LEU A 165 22.42 15.95 9.63
CA LEU A 165 21.57 14.79 9.37
C LEU A 165 22.10 13.52 10.03
N GLN A 166 23.42 13.29 9.99
CA GLN A 166 24.04 12.08 10.50
C GLN A 166 23.71 11.78 11.98
N PRO A 167 23.92 12.70 12.94
CA PRO A 167 23.61 12.43 14.35
C PRO A 167 22.12 12.28 14.63
N ILE A 168 21.25 12.89 13.80
CA ILE A 168 19.79 12.72 13.88
C ILE A 168 19.40 11.30 13.50
N LEU A 169 19.93 10.78 12.39
CA LEU A 169 19.68 9.40 11.94
C LEU A 169 20.23 8.36 12.92
N GLN A 170 21.40 8.62 13.52
CA GLN A 170 21.98 7.76 14.55
C GLN A 170 21.09 7.68 15.79
N GLU A 171 20.67 8.82 16.34
CA GLU A 171 19.81 8.84 17.52
C GLU A 171 18.42 8.26 17.22
N LEU A 172 17.90 8.46 16.01
CA LEU A 172 16.67 7.83 15.56
C LEU A 172 16.81 6.30 15.51
N ALA A 173 17.90 5.78 14.94
CA ALA A 173 18.14 4.34 14.88
C ALA A 173 18.22 3.71 16.28
N ASP A 174 18.87 4.40 17.22
CA ASP A 174 18.97 3.94 18.61
C ASP A 174 17.60 4.00 19.32
N ALA A 175 16.83 5.07 19.13
CA ALA A 175 15.48 5.19 19.68
C ALA A 175 14.53 4.11 19.14
N LEU A 176 14.66 3.73 17.86
CA LEU A 176 13.89 2.66 17.23
C LEU A 176 14.33 1.26 17.69
N THR A 177 15.59 1.09 18.11
CA THR A 177 16.04 -0.18 18.72
C THR A 177 15.32 -0.42 20.05
N GLU A 178 15.09 0.63 20.83
CA GLU A 178 14.37 0.54 22.11
C GLU A 178 12.84 0.49 21.90
N ASN A 179 12.32 1.25 20.93
CA ASN A 179 10.91 1.41 20.66
C ASN A 179 10.63 1.25 19.16
N HIS A 180 10.66 0.02 18.67
CA HIS A 180 10.38 -0.26 17.26
C HIS A 180 8.96 0.19 16.89
N VAL A 181 8.80 0.69 15.67
CA VAL A 181 7.52 1.14 15.13
C VAL A 181 7.07 0.14 14.09
N VAL A 182 5.84 -0.35 14.24
CA VAL A 182 5.22 -1.22 13.24
C VAL A 182 4.29 -0.38 12.39
N VAL A 183 4.58 -0.28 11.10
CA VAL A 183 3.77 0.47 10.14
C VAL A 183 3.11 -0.52 9.18
N ILE A 184 1.80 -0.40 9.00
CA ILE A 184 1.08 -1.12 7.95
C ILE A 184 1.18 -0.26 6.70
N GLN A 185 1.92 -0.73 5.70
CA GLN A 185 1.96 -0.06 4.40
C GLN A 185 0.65 -0.36 3.68
N ASN A 186 0.00 0.69 3.19
CA ASN A 186 -1.28 0.58 2.53
C ASN A 186 -1.11 0.22 1.05
N VAL A 187 -0.54 -0.96 0.82
CA VAL A 187 -0.26 -1.47 -0.52
C VAL A 187 -1.43 -2.32 -0.98
N LYS A 188 -2.11 -1.88 -2.04
CA LYS A 188 -3.11 -2.71 -2.69
C LYS A 188 -2.41 -3.73 -3.58
N ILE A 189 -2.58 -5.02 -3.23
CA ILE A 189 -1.98 -6.12 -3.99
C ILE A 189 -2.98 -6.65 -5.01
N ILE A 190 -2.60 -6.56 -6.28
CA ILE A 190 -3.41 -7.01 -7.41
C ILE A 190 -2.78 -8.29 -7.96
N ASN A 191 -3.31 -9.44 -7.56
CA ASN A 191 -2.76 -10.78 -7.83
C ASN A 191 -3.67 -11.68 -8.70
N GLY A 192 -4.65 -11.07 -9.37
CA GLY A 192 -5.63 -11.78 -10.21
C GLY A 192 -6.66 -12.63 -9.45
N SER A 193 -6.67 -12.66 -8.12
CA SER A 193 -7.62 -13.49 -7.35
C SER A 193 -9.09 -13.12 -7.59
N LYS A 194 -9.40 -11.83 -7.75
CA LYS A 194 -10.74 -11.36 -8.13
C LYS A 194 -11.14 -11.82 -9.53
N LEU A 195 -10.20 -11.81 -10.48
CA LEU A 195 -10.41 -12.35 -11.83
C LEU A 195 -10.68 -13.85 -11.81
N ARG A 196 -9.93 -14.63 -11.01
CA ARG A 196 -10.20 -16.08 -10.86
C ARG A 196 -11.59 -16.35 -10.30
N LYS A 197 -12.03 -15.57 -9.31
CA LYS A 197 -13.40 -15.67 -8.78
C LYS A 197 -14.44 -15.35 -9.86
N LEU A 198 -14.24 -14.26 -10.61
CA LEU A 198 -15.10 -13.88 -11.73
C LEU A 198 -15.17 -14.96 -12.82
N LEU A 199 -14.04 -15.58 -13.17
CA LEU A 199 -13.95 -16.61 -14.20
C LEU A 199 -14.68 -17.92 -13.83
N VAL A 200 -14.86 -18.19 -12.54
CA VAL A 200 -15.62 -19.34 -12.02
C VAL A 200 -17.12 -19.03 -11.90
N ASP A 201 -17.49 -17.76 -11.66
CA ASP A 201 -18.89 -17.32 -11.63
C ASP A 201 -19.40 -16.99 -13.05
N GLU A 202 -19.96 -18.01 -13.72
CA GLU A 202 -20.49 -17.87 -15.08
C GLU A 202 -21.51 -16.74 -15.23
N LYS A 203 -22.30 -16.45 -14.17
CA LYS A 203 -23.30 -15.40 -14.23
C LYS A 203 -22.63 -14.02 -14.27
N GLN A 204 -21.71 -13.76 -13.34
CA GLN A 204 -20.99 -12.49 -13.32
C GLN A 204 -20.11 -12.30 -14.56
N LEU A 205 -19.47 -13.37 -15.05
CA LEU A 205 -18.68 -13.33 -16.28
C LEU A 205 -19.56 -12.95 -17.49
N ASN A 206 -20.73 -13.56 -17.63
CA ASN A 206 -21.66 -13.24 -18.71
C ASN A 206 -22.16 -11.79 -18.61
N ASP A 207 -22.47 -11.30 -17.41
CA ASP A 207 -22.86 -9.90 -17.20
C ASP A 207 -21.75 -8.92 -17.65
N VAL A 208 -20.48 -9.24 -17.40
CA VAL A 208 -19.33 -8.44 -17.88
C VAL A 208 -19.22 -8.50 -19.40
N ILE A 209 -19.31 -9.69 -20.00
CA ILE A 209 -19.28 -9.86 -21.47
C ILE A 209 -20.39 -9.02 -22.13
N GLU A 210 -21.60 -9.04 -21.58
CA GLU A 210 -22.72 -8.26 -22.10
C GLU A 210 -22.47 -6.76 -21.97
N LYS A 211 -21.92 -6.28 -20.85
CA LYS A 211 -21.58 -4.85 -20.68
C LYS A 211 -20.56 -4.38 -21.73
N ILE A 212 -19.50 -5.16 -21.99
CA ILE A 212 -18.51 -4.82 -23.02
C ILE A 212 -19.17 -4.81 -24.40
N TRP A 213 -20.03 -5.80 -24.68
CA TRP A 213 -20.76 -5.88 -25.95
C TRP A 213 -21.70 -4.68 -26.16
N GLN A 214 -22.35 -4.18 -25.10
CA GLN A 214 -23.23 -3.01 -25.21
C GLN A 214 -22.47 -1.70 -25.43
N GLU A 215 -21.25 -1.54 -24.90
CA GLU A 215 -20.42 -0.35 -25.19
C GLU A 215 -20.10 -0.22 -26.70
N LYS A 216 -20.02 -1.35 -27.43
CA LYS A 216 -19.90 -1.36 -28.91
C LYS A 216 -21.03 -0.58 -29.61
N HIS A 217 -22.24 -0.57 -29.05
CA HIS A 217 -23.41 0.08 -29.67
C HIS A 217 -23.53 1.59 -29.36
N CYS A 218 -22.61 2.17 -28.57
CA CYS A 218 -22.54 3.62 -28.30
C CYS A 218 -21.32 4.31 -28.94
N GLY A 219 -20.38 3.56 -29.53
CA GLY A 219 -19.17 4.05 -30.19
C GLY A 219 -19.17 3.79 -31.71
N ASN A 220 -18.23 4.42 -32.43
CA ASN A 220 -18.08 4.29 -33.88
C ASN A 220 -17.93 2.80 -34.29
N ASP A 221 -18.75 2.39 -35.27
CA ASP A 221 -18.96 1.00 -35.76
C ASP A 221 -17.73 0.32 -36.41
N GLY A 222 -16.54 0.92 -36.28
CA GLY A 222 -15.29 0.48 -36.91
C GLY A 222 -14.16 0.09 -35.95
N GLN A 223 -14.41 0.07 -34.64
CA GLN A 223 -13.39 -0.22 -33.63
C GLN A 223 -13.13 -1.72 -33.51
N ARG A 224 -11.86 -2.15 -33.47
CA ARG A 224 -11.49 -3.58 -33.38
C ARG A 224 -12.01 -4.15 -32.05
N SER A 225 -12.48 -5.41 -32.04
CA SER A 225 -12.97 -6.05 -30.80
C SER A 225 -11.96 -5.99 -29.64
N THR A 226 -10.67 -6.00 -29.95
CA THR A 226 -9.58 -5.91 -28.96
C THR A 226 -9.45 -4.52 -28.34
N GLU A 227 -9.59 -3.47 -29.15
CA GLU A 227 -9.59 -2.08 -28.67
C GLU A 227 -10.81 -1.79 -27.80
N LEU A 228 -11.98 -2.35 -28.14
CA LEU A 228 -13.20 -2.24 -27.32
C LEU A 228 -13.02 -2.91 -25.96
N ILE A 229 -12.49 -4.14 -25.95
CA ILE A 229 -12.23 -4.86 -24.68
C ILE A 229 -11.19 -4.13 -23.86
N ARG A 230 -10.08 -3.69 -24.48
CA ARG A 230 -9.04 -2.92 -23.79
C ARG A 230 -9.61 -1.66 -23.15
N GLY A 231 -10.33 -0.82 -23.91
CA GLY A 231 -10.93 0.41 -23.39
C GLY A 231 -11.89 0.16 -22.23
N TYR A 232 -12.70 -0.90 -22.30
CA TYR A 232 -13.58 -1.28 -21.18
C TYR A 232 -12.78 -1.70 -19.95
N LEU A 233 -11.73 -2.52 -20.12
CA LEU A 233 -10.90 -2.99 -19.01
C LEU A 233 -10.07 -1.86 -18.39
N GLU A 234 -9.57 -0.91 -19.17
CA GLU A 234 -8.85 0.27 -18.66
C GLU A 234 -9.81 1.15 -17.82
N LYS A 235 -11.05 1.33 -18.27
CA LYS A 235 -12.07 2.16 -17.59
C LYS A 235 -12.68 1.50 -16.35
N ASN A 236 -12.96 0.19 -16.40
CA ASN A 236 -13.66 -0.56 -15.35
C ASN A 236 -12.75 -1.53 -14.58
N GLY A 237 -11.44 -1.52 -14.85
CA GLY A 237 -10.48 -2.51 -14.35
C GLY A 237 -10.44 -2.59 -12.84
N LYS A 238 -10.58 -1.46 -12.14
CA LYS A 238 -10.60 -1.41 -10.66
C LYS A 238 -11.68 -2.31 -10.06
N GLU A 239 -12.88 -2.35 -10.65
CA GLU A 239 -13.99 -3.19 -10.19
C GLU A 239 -13.74 -4.67 -10.47
N LEU A 240 -13.10 -4.97 -11.61
CA LEU A 240 -12.74 -6.32 -12.02
C LEU A 240 -11.50 -6.87 -11.29
N GLY A 241 -10.80 -6.02 -10.53
CA GLY A 241 -9.56 -6.38 -9.84
C GLY A 241 -8.33 -6.38 -10.74
N LEU A 242 -8.32 -5.55 -11.78
CA LEU A 242 -7.16 -5.23 -12.61
C LEU A 242 -6.42 -3.99 -12.07
N PRO A 243 -5.11 -3.90 -12.32
CA PRO A 243 -4.34 -2.69 -12.02
C PRO A 243 -4.74 -1.54 -12.96
N PRO A 244 -4.69 -0.27 -12.50
CA PRO A 244 -4.91 0.89 -13.36
C PRO A 244 -3.87 0.89 -14.49
N SER A 245 -4.31 1.00 -15.74
CA SER A 245 -3.47 0.82 -16.92
C SER A 245 -2.27 1.77 -17.00
N GLU A 246 -2.40 2.96 -16.44
CA GLU A 246 -1.36 4.00 -16.42
C GLU A 246 -0.63 4.10 -15.06
N ALA A 247 -0.77 3.10 -14.17
CA ALA A 247 -0.18 3.17 -12.83
C ALA A 247 1.36 3.20 -12.85
N ASN A 248 1.99 2.35 -13.67
CA ASN A 248 3.44 2.33 -13.86
C ASN A 248 3.80 1.55 -15.14
N GLU A 249 5.08 1.60 -15.53
CA GLU A 249 5.59 0.93 -16.73
C GLU A 249 5.35 -0.59 -16.72
N ALA A 250 5.48 -1.25 -15.57
CA ALA A 250 5.24 -2.69 -15.47
C ALA A 250 3.78 -3.06 -15.77
N VAL A 251 2.82 -2.24 -15.35
CA VAL A 251 1.40 -2.42 -15.67
C VAL A 251 1.13 -2.16 -17.15
N VAL A 252 1.73 -1.13 -17.74
CA VAL A 252 1.61 -0.87 -19.19
C VAL A 252 2.08 -2.09 -19.98
N LEU A 253 3.25 -2.64 -19.62
CA LEU A 253 3.80 -3.85 -20.24
C LEU A 253 2.92 -5.09 -20.05
N LEU A 254 2.28 -5.23 -18.88
CA LEU A 254 1.30 -6.30 -18.64
C LEU A 254 0.12 -6.22 -19.62
N TYR A 255 -0.49 -5.04 -19.77
CA TYR A 255 -1.59 -4.85 -20.73
C TYR A 255 -1.11 -5.09 -22.16
N ASP A 256 0.06 -4.60 -22.54
CA ASP A 256 0.61 -4.81 -23.89
C ASP A 256 0.87 -6.30 -24.16
N ALA A 257 1.46 -7.02 -23.21
CA ALA A 257 1.75 -8.45 -23.33
C ALA A 257 0.47 -9.30 -23.45
N VAL A 258 -0.53 -9.06 -22.61
CA VAL A 258 -1.80 -9.80 -22.65
C VAL A 258 -2.50 -9.61 -23.98
N PHE A 259 -2.59 -8.38 -24.48
CA PHE A 259 -3.28 -8.09 -25.73
C PHE A 259 -2.48 -8.51 -26.97
N ALA A 260 -1.14 -8.47 -26.94
CA ALA A 260 -0.30 -8.95 -28.03
C ALA A 260 -0.41 -10.47 -28.22
N ASP A 261 -0.43 -11.25 -27.13
CA ASP A 261 -0.57 -12.70 -27.18
C ASP A 261 -1.91 -13.11 -27.82
N VAL A 262 -2.95 -12.34 -27.54
CA VAL A 262 -4.31 -12.57 -28.03
C VAL A 262 -4.49 -12.11 -29.49
N ASP A 263 -3.91 -10.98 -29.88
CA ASP A 263 -3.92 -10.48 -31.26
C ASP A 263 -3.14 -11.39 -32.23
N SER A 264 -2.13 -12.09 -31.74
CA SER A 264 -1.35 -13.06 -32.52
C SER A 264 -2.14 -14.33 -32.88
N LYS A 265 -3.18 -14.68 -32.09
CA LYS A 265 -3.94 -15.93 -32.22
C LYS A 265 -5.18 -15.82 -33.11
N LYS A 266 -5.78 -14.63 -33.26
CA LYS A 266 -6.98 -14.41 -34.08
C LYS A 266 -6.98 -13.02 -34.72
N SER A 267 -6.44 -12.92 -35.92
CA SER A 267 -6.62 -11.73 -36.75
C SER A 267 -8.01 -11.72 -37.40
N ALA A 268 -8.78 -10.66 -37.12
CA ALA A 268 -9.71 -9.99 -38.05
C ALA A 268 -10.89 -10.80 -38.64
N VAL A 269 -11.98 -10.97 -37.89
CA VAL A 269 -13.37 -10.95 -38.39
C VAL A 269 -14.27 -10.42 -37.26
N GLU A 270 -15.37 -9.75 -37.60
CA GLU A 270 -16.48 -9.49 -36.66
C GLU A 270 -16.88 -10.80 -35.97
N LEU A 271 -16.49 -10.95 -34.70
CA LEU A 271 -16.77 -12.14 -33.93
C LEU A 271 -18.27 -12.21 -33.61
N GLU A 272 -18.87 -13.38 -33.77
CA GLU A 272 -20.20 -13.67 -33.24
C GLU A 272 -20.19 -13.52 -31.70
N LYS A 273 -21.35 -13.25 -31.07
CA LYS A 273 -21.42 -12.96 -29.62
C LYS A 273 -20.76 -14.05 -28.77
N ASP A 274 -20.89 -15.31 -29.16
CA ASP A 274 -20.31 -16.45 -28.44
C ASP A 274 -18.78 -16.51 -28.60
N GLU A 275 -18.25 -16.19 -29.79
CA GLU A 275 -16.81 -16.10 -30.03
C GLU A 275 -16.19 -14.90 -29.31
N PHE A 276 -16.92 -13.78 -29.22
CA PHE A 276 -16.52 -12.61 -28.46
C PHE A 276 -16.44 -12.91 -26.96
N GLY A 277 -17.43 -13.62 -26.40
CA GLY A 277 -17.41 -14.04 -25.00
C GLY A 277 -16.22 -14.94 -24.67
N GLY A 278 -15.91 -15.90 -25.55
CA GLY A 278 -14.72 -16.74 -25.43
C GLY A 278 -13.41 -15.93 -25.44
N PHE A 279 -13.37 -14.88 -26.25
CA PHE A 279 -12.21 -13.99 -26.38
C PHE A 279 -12.00 -13.11 -25.14
N VAL A 280 -13.07 -12.54 -24.58
CA VAL A 280 -13.02 -11.84 -23.29
C VAL A 280 -12.51 -12.78 -22.19
N LYS A 281 -13.00 -14.03 -22.16
CA LYS A 281 -12.57 -15.02 -21.18
C LYS A 281 -11.08 -15.34 -21.29
N GLU A 282 -10.55 -15.49 -22.50
CA GLU A 282 -9.11 -15.74 -22.73
C GLU A 282 -8.25 -14.57 -22.22
N ILE A 283 -8.65 -13.32 -22.51
CA ILE A 283 -7.96 -12.12 -22.02
C ILE A 283 -7.94 -12.07 -20.49
N LEU A 284 -9.10 -12.25 -19.85
CA LEU A 284 -9.20 -12.23 -18.38
C LEU A 284 -8.41 -13.36 -17.73
N GLN A 285 -8.36 -14.54 -18.36
CA GLN A 285 -7.55 -15.66 -17.91
C GLN A 285 -6.06 -15.35 -17.99
N ASN A 286 -5.59 -14.76 -19.09
CA ASN A 286 -4.19 -14.37 -19.26
C ASN A 286 -3.78 -13.31 -18.21
N PHE A 287 -4.62 -12.30 -17.97
CA PHE A 287 -4.40 -11.36 -16.86
C PHE A 287 -4.30 -12.08 -15.51
N SER A 288 -5.21 -13.02 -15.23
CA SER A 288 -5.20 -13.78 -13.99
C SER A 288 -3.88 -14.56 -13.80
N GLU A 289 -3.41 -15.23 -14.84
CA GLU A 289 -2.17 -16.03 -14.81
C GLU A 289 -0.93 -15.15 -14.64
N GLN A 290 -0.85 -14.03 -15.39
CA GLN A 290 0.29 -13.11 -15.28
C GLN A 290 0.35 -12.40 -13.93
N LEU A 291 -0.80 -11.98 -13.39
CA LEU A 291 -0.89 -11.36 -12.06
C LEU A 291 -0.67 -12.36 -10.92
N GLU A 292 -0.88 -13.65 -11.16
CA GLU A 292 -0.53 -14.70 -10.19
C GLU A 292 0.99 -14.93 -10.15
N ALA A 293 1.64 -14.94 -11.31
CA ALA A 293 3.10 -15.07 -11.41
C ALA A 293 3.82 -13.81 -10.90
N ASN A 294 3.30 -12.62 -11.25
CA ASN A 294 3.87 -11.32 -10.89
C ASN A 294 2.77 -10.39 -10.39
N PRO A 295 2.42 -10.44 -9.10
CA PRO A 295 1.45 -9.52 -8.51
C PRO A 295 1.90 -8.07 -8.66
N VAL A 296 0.94 -7.17 -8.91
CA VAL A 296 1.19 -5.73 -8.95
C VAL A 296 0.90 -5.13 -7.59
N PHE A 297 1.87 -4.37 -7.08
CA PHE A 297 1.77 -3.62 -5.84
C PHE A 297 1.44 -2.16 -6.20
N HIS A 298 0.39 -1.61 -5.59
CA HIS A 298 -0.01 -0.23 -5.80
C HIS A 298 -0.18 0.45 -4.45
N ASP A 299 0.73 1.37 -4.14
CA ASP A 299 0.64 2.19 -2.93
C ASP A 299 -0.56 3.13 -3.05
N LEU A 300 -1.40 3.15 -2.01
CA LEU A 300 -2.58 4.01 -1.97
C LEU A 300 -2.25 5.45 -1.53
N ASP A 301 -0.98 5.76 -1.30
CA ASP A 301 -0.50 7.04 -0.78
C ASP A 301 -0.01 8.02 -1.88
N ASN A 302 -0.15 7.67 -3.17
CA ASN A 302 0.13 8.54 -4.33
C ASN A 302 -1.07 8.68 -5.28
#